data_AF-A0AAV4GIL3-F1
#
_entry.id   AF-A0AAV4GIL3-F1
#
_cell.length_a   1.000
_cell.length_b   1.000
_cell.length_c   1.000
_cell.angle_alpha   90.00
_cell.angle_beta   90.00
_cell.angle_gamma   90.00
#
_symmetry.space_group_name_H-M   'P 1'
#
loop_
_entity.id
_entity.type
_entity.pdbx_description
1 polymer ?
#
loop_
_entity_poly.entity_id
_entity_poly.type
_entity_poly.pdbx_seq_one_letter_code
_entity_poly.pdbx_strand_id
1 'polypeptide(L)'
;MASRIRQLQSDTDLSTELANAGSKLVVVDYFATWCGPCRAIAPALAELSVRFPMAVFLSVDVDQLQDTARKEGVTAMPTFILYRQTAKVDIQKGADPNALEEKIKKWYTDSDADTGDSPVKGHMDLSFLINKAGSECLNESDDHTFEHGLNPKGGYLESDCDEQLIVKLAFNQPVKLHSLTMMCHEGE
;
A
#
# COMPACT_ATOMS: atom_id res chain seq x y z
N MET A 1 3.58 -3.27 -28.05
CA MET A 1 3.19 -2.13 -27.20
C MET A 1 4.36 -1.79 -26.30
N ALA A 2 4.67 -0.52 -26.07
CA ALA A 2 5.74 -0.14 -25.16
C ALA A 2 5.30 -0.36 -23.71
N SER A 3 5.96 -1.26 -22.98
CA SER A 3 5.76 -1.45 -21.54
C SER A 3 6.29 -0.25 -20.76
N ARG A 4 5.62 0.16 -19.68
CA ARG A 4 6.08 1.24 -18.77
C ARG A 4 6.84 0.70 -17.55
N ILE A 5 7.50 -0.44 -17.72
CA ILE A 5 8.22 -1.13 -16.65
C ILE A 5 9.69 -0.71 -16.71
N ARG A 6 10.22 -0.19 -15.60
CA ARG A 6 11.63 0.17 -15.47
C ARG A 6 12.39 -0.91 -14.70
N GLN A 7 13.40 -1.49 -15.33
CA GLN A 7 14.27 -2.44 -14.65
C GLN A 7 15.36 -1.71 -13.85
N LEU A 8 15.47 -2.04 -12.56
CA LEU A 8 16.51 -1.51 -11.67
C LEU A 8 17.87 -2.15 -11.99
N GLN A 9 18.95 -1.38 -11.83
CA GLN A 9 20.30 -1.80 -12.19
C GLN A 9 21.25 -1.84 -10.98
N SER A 10 20.87 -1.23 -9.86
CA SER A 10 21.66 -1.21 -8.62
C SER A 10 20.79 -1.39 -7.38
N ASP A 11 21.39 -1.90 -6.28
CA ASP A 11 20.71 -2.04 -4.99
C ASP A 11 20.31 -0.71 -4.35
N THR A 12 20.87 0.42 -4.81
CA THR A 12 20.49 1.76 -4.33
C THR A 12 19.30 2.35 -5.08
N ASP A 13 18.94 1.78 -6.23
CA ASP A 13 17.88 2.31 -7.08
C ASP A 13 16.51 2.14 -6.42
N LEU A 14 16.25 1.00 -5.76
CA LEU A 14 14.92 0.71 -5.22
C LEU A 14 14.48 1.78 -4.21
N SER A 15 15.30 2.08 -3.20
CA SER A 15 14.97 3.12 -2.22
C SER A 15 14.77 4.49 -2.85
N THR A 16 15.52 4.79 -3.91
CA THR A 16 15.46 6.06 -4.63
C THR A 16 14.16 6.17 -5.42
N GLU A 17 13.78 5.13 -6.15
CA GLU A 17 12.53 5.09 -6.91
C GLU A 17 11.31 5.10 -5.99
N LEU A 18 11.36 4.38 -4.86
CA LEU A 18 10.30 4.42 -3.85
C LEU A 18 10.12 5.83 -3.26
N ALA A 19 11.19 6.57 -3.03
CA ALA A 19 11.12 7.94 -2.55
C ALA A 19 10.57 8.90 -3.63
N ASN A 20 11.04 8.76 -4.88
CA ASN A 20 10.63 9.59 -6.01
C ASN A 20 9.16 9.37 -6.39
N ALA A 21 8.62 8.16 -6.17
CA ALA A 21 7.22 7.86 -6.44
C ALA A 21 6.25 8.65 -5.55
N GLY A 22 6.68 9.13 -4.39
CA GLY A 22 5.84 9.85 -3.44
C GLY A 22 4.60 9.03 -3.05
N SER A 23 3.41 9.58 -3.25
CA SER A 23 2.13 8.94 -2.92
C SER A 23 1.66 7.89 -3.93
N LYS A 24 2.32 7.79 -5.10
CA LYS A 24 1.97 6.85 -6.17
C LYS A 24 2.17 5.42 -5.71
N LEU A 25 1.31 4.53 -6.21
CA LEU A 25 1.49 3.10 -6.06
C LEU A 25 2.73 2.66 -6.84
N VAL A 26 3.64 1.95 -6.20
CA VAL A 26 4.79 1.30 -6.86
C VAL A 26 4.57 -0.20 -6.85
N VAL A 27 4.61 -0.83 -8.02
CA VAL A 27 4.52 -2.28 -8.20
C VAL A 27 5.91 -2.77 -8.63
N VAL A 28 6.54 -3.60 -7.80
CA VAL A 28 7.89 -4.12 -8.08
C VAL A 28 7.80 -5.62 -8.36
N ASP A 29 8.18 -6.04 -9.57
CA ASP A 29 8.31 -7.44 -9.98
C ASP A 29 9.71 -7.98 -9.68
N TYR A 30 9.82 -8.90 -8.74
CA TYR A 30 11.04 -9.64 -8.46
C TYR A 30 11.05 -10.93 -9.27
N PHE A 31 11.85 -10.94 -10.34
CA PHE A 31 11.89 -12.01 -11.33
C PHE A 31 13.29 -12.60 -11.47
N ALA A 32 13.39 -13.72 -12.20
CA ALA A 32 14.65 -14.29 -12.65
C ALA A 32 14.56 -14.65 -14.14
N THR A 33 15.67 -14.58 -14.87
CA THR A 33 15.68 -14.83 -16.33
C THR A 33 15.33 -16.28 -16.69
N TRP A 34 15.74 -17.22 -15.84
CA TRP A 34 15.47 -18.65 -15.99
C TRP A 34 14.05 -19.05 -15.55
N CYS A 35 13.35 -18.21 -14.81
CA CYS A 35 12.01 -18.48 -14.27
C CYS A 35 10.93 -18.53 -15.37
N GLY A 36 10.40 -19.73 -15.63
CA GLY A 36 9.32 -19.95 -16.58
C GLY A 36 8.04 -19.16 -16.27
N PRO A 37 7.50 -19.21 -15.03
CA PRO A 37 6.32 -18.44 -14.64
C PRO A 37 6.50 -16.92 -14.82
N CYS A 38 7.71 -16.40 -14.60
CA CYS A 38 8.03 -14.99 -14.80
C CYS A 38 7.85 -14.57 -16.28
N ARG A 39 8.32 -15.41 -17.21
CA ARG A 39 8.10 -15.19 -18.65
C ARG A 39 6.61 -15.25 -19.03
N ALA A 40 5.83 -16.09 -18.36
CA ALA A 40 4.41 -16.23 -18.64
C ALA A 40 3.59 -15.00 -18.21
N ILE A 41 3.91 -14.36 -17.08
CA ILE A 41 3.19 -13.18 -16.59
C ILE A 41 3.68 -11.85 -17.18
N ALA A 42 4.90 -11.78 -17.71
CA ALA A 42 5.49 -10.56 -18.25
C ALA A 42 4.59 -9.78 -19.25
N PRO A 43 3.87 -10.43 -20.20
CA PRO A 43 2.95 -9.71 -21.08
C PRO A 43 1.78 -9.07 -20.34
N ALA A 44 1.22 -9.75 -19.35
CA ALA A 44 0.13 -9.22 -18.54
C ALA A 44 0.61 -8.07 -17.66
N LEU A 45 1.80 -8.17 -17.05
CA LEU A 45 2.42 -7.07 -16.31
C LEU A 45 2.65 -5.84 -17.20
N ALA A 46 3.09 -6.05 -18.44
CA ALA A 46 3.25 -4.96 -19.41
C ALA A 46 1.91 -4.28 -19.74
N GLU A 47 0.83 -5.05 -19.90
CA GLU A 47 -0.52 -4.51 -20.11
C GLU A 47 -1.00 -3.71 -18.88
N LEU A 48 -0.82 -4.25 -17.67
CA LEU A 48 -1.15 -3.57 -16.42
C LEU A 48 -0.38 -2.24 -16.30
N SER A 49 0.89 -2.20 -16.69
CA SER A 49 1.69 -0.96 -16.67
C SER A 49 1.15 0.15 -17.58
N VAL A 50 0.41 -0.22 -18.63
CA VAL A 50 -0.25 0.73 -19.53
C VAL A 50 -1.63 1.12 -19.01
N ARG A 51 -2.38 0.15 -18.43
CA ARG A 51 -3.72 0.35 -17.89
C ARG A 51 -3.74 1.19 -16.61
N PHE A 52 -2.68 1.17 -15.83
CA PHE A 52 -2.54 1.91 -14.57
C PHE A 52 -1.43 2.97 -14.68
N PRO A 53 -1.62 4.01 -15.51
CA PRO A 53 -0.56 4.94 -15.88
C PRO A 53 -0.03 5.80 -14.72
N MET A 54 -0.78 5.94 -13.63
CA MET A 54 -0.37 6.66 -12.43
C MET A 54 0.46 5.81 -11.46
N ALA A 55 0.47 4.48 -11.62
CA ALA A 55 1.33 3.60 -10.85
C ALA A 55 2.71 3.48 -11.52
N VAL A 56 3.73 3.34 -10.69
CA VAL A 56 5.11 3.11 -11.12
C VAL A 56 5.35 1.60 -11.15
N PHE A 57 5.76 1.06 -12.29
CA PHE A 57 6.10 -0.35 -12.43
C PHE A 57 7.61 -0.51 -12.53
N LEU A 58 8.18 -1.29 -11.62
CA LEU A 58 9.61 -1.60 -11.55
C LEU A 58 9.82 -3.10 -11.69
N SER A 59 10.99 -3.50 -12.17
CA SER A 59 11.43 -4.89 -12.15
C SER A 59 12.82 -5.02 -11.56
N VAL A 60 13.02 -6.11 -10.81
CA VAL A 60 14.26 -6.46 -10.10
C VAL A 60 14.63 -7.88 -10.49
N ASP A 61 15.76 -8.02 -11.17
CA ASP A 61 16.36 -9.34 -11.41
C ASP A 61 17.03 -9.80 -10.12
N VAL A 62 16.49 -10.86 -9.51
CA VAL A 62 16.97 -11.36 -8.21
C VAL A 62 18.38 -11.95 -8.30
N ASP A 63 18.84 -12.36 -9.48
CA ASP A 63 20.20 -12.88 -9.66
C ASP A 63 21.22 -11.73 -9.70
N GLN A 64 20.82 -10.56 -10.19
CA GLN A 64 21.66 -9.36 -10.28
C GLN A 64 21.63 -8.54 -9.00
N LEU A 65 20.46 -8.40 -8.37
CA LEU A 65 20.21 -7.56 -7.19
C LEU A 65 19.85 -8.43 -5.98
N GLN A 66 20.74 -9.36 -5.65
CA GLN A 66 20.54 -10.37 -4.60
C GLN A 66 20.33 -9.74 -3.22
N ASP A 67 21.05 -8.67 -2.90
CA ASP A 67 20.93 -8.00 -1.61
C ASP A 67 19.58 -7.31 -1.44
N THR A 68 19.10 -6.64 -2.48
CA THR A 68 17.75 -6.07 -2.54
C THR A 68 16.70 -7.17 -2.38
N ALA A 69 16.76 -8.24 -3.18
CA ALA A 69 15.79 -9.34 -3.11
C ALA A 69 15.75 -9.98 -1.70
N ARG A 70 16.93 -10.17 -1.08
CA ARG A 70 17.05 -10.69 0.28
C ARG A 70 16.45 -9.76 1.33
N LYS A 71 16.79 -8.46 1.30
CA LYS A 71 16.24 -7.45 2.23
C LYS A 71 14.72 -7.37 2.12
N GLU A 72 14.21 -7.53 0.91
CA GLU A 72 12.78 -7.44 0.63
C GLU A 72 12.02 -8.74 0.97
N GLY A 73 12.73 -9.80 1.36
CA GLY A 73 12.15 -11.07 1.81
C GLY A 73 11.65 -11.96 0.68
N VAL A 74 12.21 -11.82 -0.52
CA VAL A 74 11.81 -12.58 -1.70
C VAL A 74 12.38 -14.00 -1.63
N THR A 75 11.49 -14.99 -1.61
CA THR A 75 11.86 -16.42 -1.51
C THR A 75 11.38 -17.26 -2.70
N ALA A 76 10.64 -16.66 -3.63
CA ALA A 76 10.08 -17.32 -4.80
C ALA A 76 9.87 -16.29 -5.92
N MET A 77 9.97 -16.73 -7.17
CA MET A 77 9.78 -15.87 -8.34
C MET A 77 8.64 -16.38 -9.24
N PRO A 78 7.81 -15.50 -9.80
CA PRO A 78 7.80 -14.05 -9.52
C PRO A 78 7.20 -13.76 -8.14
N THR A 79 7.69 -12.72 -7.49
CA THR A 79 7.00 -12.08 -6.36
C THR A 79 6.81 -10.62 -6.70
N PHE A 80 5.59 -10.11 -6.55
CA PHE A 80 5.28 -8.70 -6.68
C PHE A 80 5.09 -8.10 -5.31
N ILE A 81 5.79 -7.00 -5.03
CA ILE A 81 5.59 -6.22 -3.80
C ILE A 81 5.05 -4.86 -4.21
N LEU A 82 3.96 -4.46 -3.58
CA LEU A 82 3.31 -3.17 -3.79
C LEU A 82 3.73 -2.23 -2.66
N TYR A 83 4.07 -1.00 -3.00
CA TYR A 83 4.50 0.02 -2.06
C TYR A 83 3.71 1.32 -2.24
N ARG A 84 3.51 2.04 -1.15
CA ARG A 84 3.12 3.47 -1.13
C ARG A 84 4.00 4.21 -0.15
N GLN A 85 4.55 5.34 -0.56
CA GLN A 85 5.49 6.15 0.24
C GLN A 85 6.52 5.30 0.98
N THR A 86 7.24 4.44 0.24
CA THR A 86 8.26 3.50 0.75
C THR A 86 7.77 2.35 1.65
N ALA A 87 6.50 2.34 2.08
CA ALA A 87 5.93 1.27 2.89
C ALA A 87 5.33 0.16 2.02
N LYS A 88 5.56 -1.11 2.39
CA LYS A 88 4.87 -2.26 1.76
C LYS A 88 3.39 -2.22 2.12
N VAL A 89 2.53 -2.31 1.11
CA VAL A 89 1.07 -2.31 1.29
C VAL A 89 0.41 -3.63 0.88
N ASP A 90 1.05 -4.37 -0.04
CA ASP A 90 0.56 -5.69 -0.45
C ASP A 90 1.68 -6.53 -1.08
N ILE A 91 1.47 -7.85 -1.13
CA ILE A 91 2.41 -8.81 -1.73
C ILE A 91 1.62 -9.85 -2.53
N GLN A 92 1.98 -10.08 -3.79
CA GLN A 92 1.49 -11.18 -4.62
C GLN A 92 2.64 -12.15 -4.93
N LYS A 93 2.50 -13.41 -4.55
CA LYS A 93 3.48 -14.46 -4.87
C LYS A 93 2.97 -15.31 -6.03
N GLY A 94 3.85 -15.65 -6.96
CA GLY A 94 3.53 -16.48 -8.12
C GLY A 94 2.90 -15.71 -9.28
N ALA A 95 2.85 -16.38 -10.43
CA ALA A 95 2.37 -15.82 -11.70
C ALA A 95 0.84 -15.90 -11.80
N ASP A 96 0.13 -15.01 -11.10
CA ASP A 96 -1.32 -14.85 -11.18
C ASP A 96 -1.69 -13.41 -11.58
N PRO A 97 -1.98 -13.16 -12.88
CA PRO A 97 -2.31 -11.83 -13.38
C PRO A 97 -3.58 -11.23 -12.75
N ASN A 98 -4.58 -12.05 -12.48
CA ASN A 98 -5.87 -11.59 -11.96
C ASN A 98 -5.72 -11.16 -10.49
N ALA A 99 -5.06 -11.99 -9.68
CA ALA A 99 -4.79 -11.64 -8.29
C ALA A 99 -3.90 -10.39 -8.17
N LEU A 100 -2.92 -10.24 -9.07
CA LEU A 100 -2.09 -9.04 -9.13
C LEU A 100 -2.92 -7.80 -9.49
N GLU A 101 -3.79 -7.90 -10.50
CA GLU A 101 -4.66 -6.79 -10.92
C GLU A 101 -5.61 -6.34 -9.79
N GLU A 102 -6.23 -7.28 -9.08
CA GLU A 102 -7.12 -6.94 -7.96
C GLU A 102 -6.39 -6.21 -6.83
N LYS A 103 -5.14 -6.62 -6.52
CA LYS A 103 -4.29 -5.90 -5.55
C LYS A 103 -3.90 -4.52 -6.06
N ILE A 104 -3.61 -4.36 -7.35
CA ILE A 104 -3.34 -3.05 -7.94
C ILE A 104 -4.59 -2.17 -7.81
N LYS A 105 -5.77 -2.62 -8.26
CA LYS A 105 -7.02 -1.86 -8.14
C LYS A 105 -7.33 -1.43 -6.71
N LYS A 106 -7.09 -2.30 -5.73
CA LYS A 106 -7.30 -2.00 -4.30
C LYS A 106 -6.48 -0.80 -3.82
N TRP A 107 -5.26 -0.64 -4.33
CA TRP A 107 -4.31 0.39 -3.88
C TRP A 107 -4.06 1.51 -4.89
N TYR A 108 -4.64 1.40 -6.09
CA TYR A 108 -4.48 2.36 -7.17
C TYR A 108 -5.36 3.58 -6.93
N THR A 109 -4.81 4.76 -7.23
CA THR A 109 -5.51 6.04 -7.14
C THR A 109 -5.43 6.71 -8.50
N ASP A 110 -6.58 7.03 -9.10
CA ASP A 110 -6.68 7.44 -10.52
C ASP A 110 -6.38 8.93 -10.75
N SER A 111 -5.92 9.62 -9.72
CA SER A 111 -5.55 11.03 -9.77
C SER A 111 -4.18 11.24 -9.14
N ASP A 112 -3.38 12.11 -9.75
CA ASP A 112 -2.26 12.85 -9.12
C ASP A 112 -2.76 13.75 -7.96
N ALA A 113 -4.02 13.62 -7.55
CA ALA A 113 -4.47 14.13 -6.28
C ALA A 113 -3.58 13.44 -5.24
N ASP A 114 -2.60 14.21 -4.77
CA ASP A 114 -2.36 14.54 -3.38
C ASP A 114 -3.50 14.09 -2.45
N THR A 115 -3.76 12.79 -2.44
CA THR A 115 -4.55 12.05 -1.45
C THR A 115 -3.57 11.45 -0.45
N GLY A 116 -2.50 12.21 -0.21
CA GLY A 116 -2.01 12.45 1.12
C GLY A 116 -2.62 13.75 1.63
N ASP A 117 -3.95 13.86 1.70
CA ASP A 117 -4.54 14.79 2.68
C ASP A 117 -4.40 14.13 4.06
N SER A 118 -3.14 13.82 4.41
CA SER A 118 -2.77 13.90 5.80
C SER A 118 -3.03 15.37 6.15
N PRO A 119 -3.90 15.67 7.13
CA PRO A 119 -4.09 17.05 7.59
C PRO A 119 -2.75 17.69 8.02
N VAL A 120 -1.71 16.87 8.18
CA VAL A 120 -0.34 17.30 8.40
C VAL A 120 0.48 17.23 7.11
N LYS A 121 0.85 18.42 6.63
CA LYS A 121 1.74 18.62 5.47
C LYS A 121 3.02 17.79 5.59
N GLY A 122 3.39 17.12 4.49
CA GLY A 122 4.63 16.34 4.39
C GLY A 122 4.60 14.97 5.07
N HIS A 123 3.43 14.53 5.55
CA HIS A 123 3.25 13.22 6.18
C HIS A 123 2.19 12.38 5.44
N MET A 124 2.24 11.05 5.61
CA MET A 124 1.25 10.13 5.07
C MET A 124 0.08 9.98 6.03
N ASP A 125 -1.14 9.88 5.50
CA ASP A 125 -2.24 9.30 6.24
C ASP A 125 -1.98 7.79 6.44
N LEU A 126 -1.87 7.34 7.70
CA LEU A 126 -1.58 5.94 8.04
C LEU A 126 -2.84 5.12 8.34
N SER A 127 -4.03 5.66 8.10
CA SER A 127 -5.32 5.01 8.41
C SER A 127 -5.46 3.66 7.70
N PHE A 128 -4.87 3.52 6.51
CA PHE A 128 -4.85 2.25 5.76
C PHE A 128 -4.00 1.15 6.41
N LEU A 129 -3.07 1.49 7.31
CA LEU A 129 -2.27 0.53 8.06
C LEU A 129 -2.95 0.09 9.36
N ILE A 130 -4.07 0.70 9.75
CA ILE A 130 -4.78 0.34 10.97
C ILE A 130 -5.29 -1.10 10.84
N ASN A 131 -4.94 -1.93 11.81
CA ASN A 131 -5.45 -3.28 11.96
C ASN A 131 -6.79 -3.21 12.68
N LYS A 132 -7.89 -3.26 11.93
CA LYS A 132 -9.25 -3.23 12.50
C LYS A 132 -9.49 -4.38 13.50
N ALA A 133 -9.06 -5.60 13.16
CA ALA A 133 -9.28 -6.78 14.01
C ALA A 133 -8.44 -6.79 15.29
N GLY A 134 -7.32 -6.06 15.31
CA GLY A 134 -6.47 -5.90 16.50
C GLY A 134 -6.75 -4.62 17.29
N SER A 135 -7.64 -3.77 16.78
CA SER A 135 -8.09 -2.54 17.44
C SER A 135 -9.37 -2.81 18.21
N GLU A 136 -9.60 -2.03 19.25
CA GLU A 136 -10.74 -2.19 20.15
C GLU A 136 -11.21 -0.80 20.57
N CYS A 137 -12.53 -0.60 20.63
CA CYS A 137 -13.12 0.59 21.20
C CYS A 137 -14.16 0.19 22.23
N LEU A 138 -13.96 0.58 23.49
CA LEU A 138 -14.95 0.40 24.53
C LEU A 138 -15.87 1.61 24.60
N ASN A 139 -17.13 1.36 24.97
CA ASN A 139 -18.21 2.33 25.08
C ASN A 139 -18.63 2.96 23.75
N GLU A 140 -18.30 2.32 22.62
CA GLU A 140 -18.78 2.76 21.31
C GLU A 140 -20.28 2.50 21.14
N SER A 141 -20.94 3.39 20.42
CA SER A 141 -22.32 3.23 19.98
C SER A 141 -22.50 2.11 18.96
N ASP A 142 -23.61 1.39 19.06
CA ASP A 142 -24.02 0.38 18.08
C ASP A 142 -24.17 0.97 16.66
N ASP A 143 -24.55 2.25 16.56
CA ASP A 143 -24.78 2.95 15.28
C ASP A 143 -23.52 3.69 14.77
N HIS A 144 -22.63 4.08 15.69
CA HIS A 144 -21.46 4.92 15.42
C HIS A 144 -20.18 4.31 15.99
N THR A 145 -19.87 3.11 15.51
CA THR A 145 -18.71 2.32 15.92
C THR A 145 -17.37 2.90 15.46
N PHE A 146 -16.29 2.36 16.01
CA PHE A 146 -14.91 2.67 15.66
C PHE A 146 -14.63 2.41 14.17
N GLU A 147 -15.23 1.36 13.60
CA GLU A 147 -15.10 1.09 12.17
C GLU A 147 -15.78 2.17 11.31
N HIS A 148 -16.92 2.70 11.76
CA HIS A 148 -17.57 3.84 11.12
C HIS A 148 -16.70 5.10 11.17
N GLY A 149 -16.08 5.39 12.32
CA GLY A 149 -15.16 6.52 12.47
C GLY A 149 -13.89 6.43 11.61
N LEU A 150 -13.47 5.23 11.22
CA LEU A 150 -12.34 5.01 10.30
C LEU A 150 -12.71 5.04 8.81
N ASN A 151 -13.98 5.24 8.46
CA ASN A 151 -14.40 5.19 7.07
C ASN A 151 -13.93 6.45 6.31
N PRO A 152 -13.11 6.31 5.25
CA PRO A 152 -12.62 7.46 4.48
C PRO A 152 -13.72 8.19 3.70
N LYS A 153 -14.92 7.59 3.55
CA LYS A 153 -16.08 8.24 2.93
C LYS A 153 -16.91 9.08 3.92
N GLY A 154 -16.46 9.19 5.17
CA GLY A 154 -17.17 9.86 6.25
C GLY A 154 -17.84 8.88 7.21
N GLY A 155 -18.08 9.37 8.42
CA GLY A 155 -18.53 8.63 9.58
C GLY A 155 -17.96 9.26 10.84
N TYR A 156 -18.56 8.97 11.99
CA TYR A 156 -18.03 9.38 13.28
C TYR A 156 -18.14 8.23 14.26
N LEU A 157 -17.26 8.27 15.25
CA LEU A 157 -17.28 7.41 16.42
C LEU A 157 -18.02 8.16 17.53
N GLU A 158 -18.98 7.51 18.16
CA GLU A 158 -19.77 8.08 19.25
C GLU A 158 -19.78 7.15 20.46
N SER A 159 -19.91 7.75 21.64
CA SER A 159 -20.18 7.03 22.88
C SER A 159 -21.66 7.12 23.22
N ASP A 160 -22.33 5.98 23.43
CA ASP A 160 -23.73 5.92 23.88
C ASP A 160 -23.92 5.38 25.30
N CYS A 161 -22.91 4.68 25.84
CA CYS A 161 -22.96 4.02 27.13
C CYS A 161 -22.37 4.87 28.27
N ASP A 162 -21.36 5.68 27.97
CA ASP A 162 -20.59 6.49 28.93
C ASP A 162 -20.16 7.85 28.34
N GLU A 163 -19.55 8.70 29.16
CA GLU A 163 -18.97 9.98 28.70
C GLU A 163 -17.62 9.82 27.95
N GLN A 164 -17.01 8.63 27.99
CA GLN A 164 -15.66 8.39 27.50
C GLN A 164 -15.57 7.15 26.61
N LEU A 165 -14.87 7.29 25.48
CA LEU A 165 -14.43 6.20 24.61
C LEU A 165 -13.02 5.76 25.00
N ILE A 166 -12.79 4.44 25.07
CA ILE A 166 -11.45 3.88 25.27
C ILE A 166 -11.01 3.23 23.97
N VAL A 167 -10.11 3.89 23.24
CA VAL A 167 -9.63 3.42 21.93
C VAL A 167 -8.25 2.78 22.06
N LYS A 168 -8.14 1.54 21.62
CA LYS A 168 -6.88 0.82 21.40
C LYS A 168 -6.65 0.67 19.90
N LEU A 169 -5.62 1.34 19.40
CA LEU A 169 -5.24 1.31 17.99
C LEU A 169 -4.10 0.32 17.74
N ALA A 170 -4.31 -0.62 16.83
CA ALA A 170 -3.27 -1.52 16.33
C ALA A 170 -2.96 -1.24 14.86
N PHE A 171 -1.73 -1.55 14.43
CA PHE A 171 -1.30 -1.44 13.04
C PHE A 171 -0.87 -2.81 12.50
N ASN A 172 -1.07 -3.03 11.20
CA ASN A 172 -0.67 -4.27 10.53
C ASN A 172 0.87 -4.44 10.43
N GLN A 173 1.63 -3.40 10.76
CA GLN A 173 3.09 -3.39 10.79
C GLN A 173 3.60 -2.28 11.74
N PRO A 174 4.86 -2.33 12.17
CA PRO A 174 5.47 -1.22 12.91
C PRO A 174 5.39 0.09 12.11
N VAL A 175 4.83 1.13 12.72
CA VAL A 175 4.69 2.47 12.13
C VAL A 175 5.40 3.51 12.98
N LYS A 176 5.88 4.59 12.33
CA LYS A 176 6.33 5.80 13.01
C LYS A 176 5.22 6.84 12.91
N LEU A 177 4.54 7.10 14.03
CA LEU A 177 3.49 8.11 14.10
C LEU A 177 4.13 9.48 14.34
N HIS A 178 3.79 10.45 13.49
CA HIS A 178 4.15 11.85 13.70
C HIS A 178 3.06 12.60 14.47
N SER A 179 1.81 12.40 14.06
CA SER A 179 0.63 13.08 14.59
C SER A 179 -0.58 12.16 14.51
N LEU A 180 -1.55 12.38 15.40
CA LEU A 180 -2.87 11.78 15.35
C LEU A 180 -3.90 12.91 15.39
N THR A 181 -4.76 12.97 14.38
CA THR A 181 -5.79 14.00 14.26
C THR A 181 -7.14 13.35 14.48
N MET A 182 -7.90 13.86 15.45
CA MET A 182 -9.31 13.52 15.65
C MET A 182 -10.14 14.72 15.21
N MET A 183 -11.04 14.51 14.25
CA MET A 183 -11.96 15.55 13.80
C MET A 183 -13.27 15.40 14.57
N CYS A 184 -13.67 16.43 15.31
CA CYS A 184 -15.01 16.46 15.89
C CYS A 184 -16.03 16.75 14.80
N HIS A 185 -17.14 16.02 14.82
CA HIS A 185 -18.31 16.38 14.04
C HIS A 185 -19.04 17.52 14.76
N GLU A 186 -19.14 18.69 14.14
CA GLU A 186 -20.07 19.72 14.59
C GLU A 186 -21.44 19.36 14.02
N GLY A 187 -22.33 18.82 14.86
CA GLY A 187 -23.73 18.60 14.49
C GLY A 187 -24.49 19.93 14.41
N GLU A 188 -25.41 20.03 13.43
CA GLU A 188 -26.55 20.97 13.49
C GLU A 188 -27.62 20.45 14.46
#